data_AF-A0A2D9SY02-F1
#
_entry.id   AF-A0A2D9SY02-F1
#
_cell.length_a   1.000
_cell.length_b   1.000
_cell.length_c   1.000
_cell.angle_alpha   90.00
_cell.angle_beta   90.00
_cell.angle_gamma   90.00
#
_symmetry.space_group_name_H-M   'P 1'
#
loop_
_entity.id
_entity.type
_entity.pdbx_description
1 polymer ?
#
loop_
_entity_poly.entity_id
_entity_poly.type
_entity_poly.pdbx_seq_one_letter_code
_entity_poly.pdbx_strand_id
1 'polypeptide(L)'
;MADDDAPEEAEETETETSHPRPRRARKDKVLHTRVPEVLEEELKALASSWRVPVSNVVRTLLEDAIDVMSAAEQRAQSELRSLSDRIGGAARPHAAKPAPAPPKAPLDGALGFSELTLAQAAVCGVTGAALEEGGSALLVHFADGRPPLVVAPSCRALLG
;
A
#
# COMPACT_ATOMS: atom_id res chain seq x y z
N MET A 1 -26.19 -74.48 -35.92
CA MET A 1 -25.75 -73.67 -37.07
C MET A 1 -26.25 -72.27 -36.81
N ALA A 2 -25.30 -71.33 -36.70
CA ALA A 2 -25.48 -69.87 -36.62
C ALA A 2 -26.14 -69.33 -35.34
N ASP A 3 -25.40 -68.81 -34.35
CA ASP A 3 -24.55 -67.59 -34.32
C ASP A 3 -25.43 -66.32 -34.24
N ASP A 4 -25.42 -65.57 -33.12
CA ASP A 4 -24.49 -64.44 -32.85
C ASP A 4 -25.14 -63.12 -33.37
N ASP A 5 -25.10 -61.94 -32.78
CA ASP A 5 -24.68 -61.34 -31.52
C ASP A 5 -25.15 -59.87 -31.66
N ALA A 6 -25.58 -59.22 -30.58
CA ALA A 6 -25.84 -57.78 -30.58
C ALA A 6 -24.53 -57.04 -30.28
N PRO A 7 -24.32 -55.82 -30.80
CA PRO A 7 -24.42 -54.66 -29.90
C PRO A 7 -25.03 -53.42 -30.62
N GLU A 8 -25.92 -52.64 -30.02
CA GLU A 8 -25.69 -51.67 -28.93
C GLU A 8 -24.63 -50.61 -29.29
N GLU A 9 -25.01 -49.69 -30.18
CA GLU A 9 -24.25 -48.46 -30.44
C GLU A 9 -24.43 -47.51 -29.26
N ALA A 10 -23.41 -47.46 -28.41
CA ALA A 10 -23.25 -46.44 -27.40
C ALA A 10 -22.98 -45.09 -28.07
N GLU A 11 -23.90 -44.13 -27.90
CA GLU A 11 -23.62 -42.71 -28.12
C GLU A 11 -22.54 -42.27 -27.12
N GLU A 12 -21.29 -42.28 -27.58
CA GLU A 12 -20.18 -41.62 -26.92
C GLU A 12 -20.45 -40.11 -26.93
N THR A 13 -21.03 -39.64 -25.84
CA THR A 13 -21.06 -38.22 -25.47
C THR A 13 -19.63 -37.80 -25.17
N GLU A 14 -18.92 -37.37 -26.21
CA GLU A 14 -17.66 -36.64 -26.09
C GLU A 14 -17.91 -35.40 -25.24
N THR A 15 -17.66 -35.56 -23.94
CA THR A 15 -17.67 -34.46 -22.99
C THR A 15 -16.49 -33.61 -23.36
N GLU A 16 -16.78 -32.53 -24.08
CA GLU A 16 -15.86 -31.49 -24.49
C GLU A 16 -15.25 -30.87 -23.23
N THR A 17 -14.21 -31.54 -22.72
CA THR A 17 -13.37 -31.03 -21.64
C THR A 17 -12.65 -29.83 -22.22
N SER A 18 -13.27 -28.65 -22.04
CA SER A 18 -12.68 -27.36 -22.36
C SER A 18 -11.45 -27.15 -21.49
N HIS A 19 -10.35 -27.79 -21.87
CA HIS A 19 -9.03 -27.49 -21.37
C HIS A 19 -8.75 -26.05 -21.81
N PRO A 20 -8.65 -25.08 -20.87
CA PRO A 20 -8.30 -23.73 -21.24
C PRO A 20 -6.94 -23.79 -21.91
N ARG A 21 -6.92 -23.54 -23.22
CA ARG A 21 -5.68 -23.53 -24.01
C ARG A 21 -4.70 -22.63 -23.27
N PRO A 22 -3.49 -23.09 -22.91
CA PRO A 22 -2.50 -22.24 -22.27
C PRO A 22 -2.30 -21.04 -23.19
N ARG A 23 -2.65 -19.85 -22.70
CA ARG A 23 -2.50 -18.60 -23.45
C ARG A 23 -1.03 -18.55 -23.83
N ARG A 24 -0.72 -18.77 -25.12
CA ARG A 24 0.64 -18.79 -25.65
C ARG A 24 1.37 -17.60 -25.06
N ALA A 25 2.50 -17.85 -24.37
CA ALA A 25 3.37 -16.80 -23.85
C ALA A 25 3.54 -15.76 -24.95
N ARG A 26 2.96 -14.57 -24.74
CA ARG A 26 2.99 -13.51 -25.74
C ARG A 26 4.47 -13.18 -25.91
N LYS A 27 5.00 -13.43 -27.12
CA LYS A 27 6.39 -13.14 -27.45
C LYS A 27 6.72 -11.71 -27.04
N ASP A 28 7.92 -11.51 -26.52
CA ASP A 28 8.45 -10.19 -26.17
C ASP A 28 8.27 -9.26 -27.37
N LYS A 29 7.48 -8.20 -27.18
CA LYS A 29 7.20 -7.22 -28.23
C LYS A 29 8.35 -6.22 -28.24
N VAL A 30 9.19 -6.30 -29.28
CA VAL A 30 10.33 -5.41 -29.44
C VAL A 30 9.82 -4.01 -29.81
N LEU A 31 10.22 -3.02 -29.02
CA LEU A 31 9.96 -1.61 -29.30
C LEU A 31 11.21 -1.01 -29.93
N HIS A 32 11.04 -0.39 -31.09
CA HIS A 32 12.08 0.42 -31.70
C HIS A 32 11.81 1.89 -31.38
N THR A 33 12.74 2.51 -30.66
CA THR A 33 12.70 3.92 -30.30
C THR A 33 13.87 4.64 -30.95
N ARG A 34 13.71 5.94 -31.23
CA ARG A 34 14.83 6.81 -31.61
C ARG A 34 15.46 7.34 -30.34
N VAL A 35 16.77 7.21 -30.23
CA VAL A 35 17.55 7.61 -29.04
C VAL A 35 18.67 8.54 -29.49
N PRO A 36 18.90 9.68 -28.80
CA PRO A 36 20.05 10.55 -29.08
C PRO A 36 21.37 9.80 -28.88
N GLU A 37 22.38 10.10 -29.71
CA GLU A 37 23.68 9.39 -29.68
C GLU A 37 24.35 9.42 -28.29
N VAL A 38 24.36 10.58 -27.64
CA VAL A 38 24.93 10.74 -26.29
C VAL A 38 24.25 9.81 -25.28
N LEU A 39 22.92 9.69 -25.33
CA LEU A 39 22.18 8.83 -24.41
C LEU A 39 22.42 7.34 -24.70
N GLU A 40 22.61 6.98 -25.97
CA GLU A 40 22.97 5.61 -26.35
C GLU A 40 24.35 5.22 -25.81
N GLU A 41 25.33 6.11 -25.90
CA GLU A 41 26.67 5.90 -25.35
C GLU A 41 26.64 5.73 -23.83
N GLU A 42 25.90 6.59 -23.12
CA GLU A 42 25.72 6.49 -21.67
C GLU A 42 25.06 5.18 -21.26
N LEU A 43 24.01 4.75 -21.97
CA LEU A 43 23.34 3.48 -21.72
C LEU A 43 24.25 2.28 -21.94
N LYS A 44 25.09 2.30 -22.99
CA LYS A 44 26.10 1.26 -23.25
C LYS A 44 27.17 1.23 -22.16
N ALA A 45 27.64 2.38 -21.70
CA ALA A 45 28.63 2.47 -20.63
C ALA A 45 28.08 1.90 -19.31
N LEU A 46 26.85 2.28 -18.96
CA LEU A 46 26.16 1.78 -17.77
C LEU A 46 25.98 0.26 -17.83
N ALA A 47 25.43 -0.25 -18.92
CA ALA A 47 25.24 -1.68 -19.16
C ALA A 47 26.56 -2.47 -19.10
N SER A 48 27.64 -1.91 -19.67
CA SER A 48 28.98 -2.52 -19.62
C SER A 48 29.52 -2.60 -18.20
N SER A 49 29.35 -1.55 -17.39
CA SER A 49 29.77 -1.52 -15.99
C SER A 49 29.05 -2.58 -15.15
N TRP A 50 27.78 -2.84 -15.45
CA TRP A 50 26.94 -3.82 -14.77
C TRP A 50 27.02 -5.22 -15.40
N ARG A 51 27.78 -5.40 -16.49
CA ARG A 51 27.95 -6.65 -17.23
C ARG A 51 26.64 -7.30 -17.67
N VAL A 52 25.67 -6.47 -18.06
CA VAL A 52 24.35 -6.90 -18.54
C VAL A 52 24.07 -6.29 -19.91
N PRO A 53 23.17 -6.89 -20.73
CA PRO A 53 22.73 -6.28 -21.98
C PRO A 53 21.98 -4.96 -21.75
N VAL A 54 22.15 -4.00 -22.67
CA VAL A 54 21.44 -2.71 -22.62
C VAL A 54 19.93 -2.88 -22.55
N SER A 55 19.38 -3.85 -23.27
CA SER A 55 17.93 -4.14 -23.24
C SER A 55 17.43 -4.53 -21.84
N ASN A 56 18.26 -5.19 -21.02
CA ASN A 56 17.91 -5.53 -19.65
C ASN A 56 17.89 -4.27 -18.77
N VAL A 57 18.90 -3.41 -18.91
CA VAL A 57 18.96 -2.13 -18.17
C VAL A 57 17.75 -1.26 -18.49
N VAL A 58 17.41 -1.10 -19.77
CA VAL A 58 16.26 -0.29 -20.18
C VAL A 58 14.95 -0.89 -19.67
N ARG A 59 14.80 -2.22 -19.69
CA ARG A 59 13.61 -2.89 -19.15
C ARG A 59 13.45 -2.59 -17.67
N THR A 60 14.48 -2.86 -16.87
CA THR A 60 14.44 -2.64 -15.42
C THR A 60 14.17 -1.17 -15.10
N LEU A 61 14.82 -0.23 -15.80
CA LEU A 61 14.59 1.20 -15.58
C LEU A 61 13.15 1.63 -15.89
N LEU A 62 12.56 1.09 -16.97
CA LEU A 62 11.17 1.39 -17.32
C LEU A 62 10.18 0.76 -16.34
N GLU A 63 10.45 -0.47 -15.87
CA GLU A 63 9.66 -1.13 -14.82
C GLU A 63 9.72 -0.32 -13.52
N ASP A 64 10.92 0.06 -13.06
CA ASP A 64 11.13 0.86 -11.86
C ASP A 64 10.42 2.22 -11.95
N ALA A 65 10.51 2.89 -13.11
CA ALA A 65 9.82 4.17 -13.32
C ALA A 65 8.30 4.02 -13.23
N ILE A 66 7.73 2.96 -13.81
CA ILE A 66 6.29 2.67 -13.76
C ILE A 66 5.86 2.33 -12.33
N ASP A 67 6.65 1.55 -11.59
CA ASP A 67 6.35 1.18 -10.22
C ASP A 67 6.37 2.41 -9.30
N VAL A 68 7.36 3.31 -9.47
CA VAL A 68 7.43 4.57 -8.73
C VAL A 68 6.23 5.46 -9.02
N MET A 69 5.84 5.61 -10.30
CA MET A 69 4.66 6.39 -10.68
C MET A 69 3.37 5.78 -10.11
N SER A 70 3.21 4.46 -10.21
CA SER A 70 2.04 3.75 -9.69
C SER A 70 1.94 3.89 -8.17
N ALA A 71 3.07 3.78 -7.46
CA ALA A 71 3.10 3.99 -6.02
C ALA A 71 2.79 5.44 -5.62
N ALA A 72 3.21 6.42 -6.41
CA ALA A 72 2.85 7.83 -6.20
C ALA A 72 1.36 8.07 -6.44
N GLU A 73 0.78 7.48 -7.49
CA GLU A 73 -0.66 7.54 -7.77
C GLU A 73 -1.47 6.90 -6.64
N GLN A 74 -1.10 5.71 -6.17
CA GLN A 74 -1.79 5.04 -5.08
C GLN A 74 -1.79 5.88 -3.80
N ARG A 75 -0.66 6.53 -3.48
CA ARG A 75 -0.55 7.45 -2.34
C ARG A 75 -1.44 8.68 -2.53
N ALA A 76 -1.42 9.30 -3.70
CA ALA A 76 -2.27 10.44 -3.99
C ALA A 76 -3.77 10.08 -3.87
N GLN A 77 -4.17 8.93 -4.42
CA GLN A 77 -5.54 8.42 -4.30
C GLN A 77 -5.92 8.08 -2.85
N SER A 78 -5.02 7.49 -2.06
CA SER A 78 -5.31 7.18 -0.65
C SER A 78 -5.47 8.44 0.18
N GLU A 79 -4.67 9.47 -0.06
CA GLU A 79 -4.80 10.77 0.59
C GLU A 79 -6.16 11.41 0.23
N LEU A 80 -6.50 11.46 -1.05
CA LEU A 80 -7.79 11.99 -1.51
C LEU A 80 -8.98 11.21 -0.94
N ARG A 81 -8.93 9.87 -0.89
CA ARG A 81 -9.97 9.05 -0.24
C ARG A 81 -10.06 9.35 1.25
N SER A 82 -8.94 9.47 1.95
CA SER A 82 -8.94 9.78 3.39
C SER A 82 -9.54 11.16 3.68
N LEU A 83 -9.28 12.15 2.81
CA LEU A 83 -9.89 13.46 2.90
C LEU A 83 -11.38 13.39 2.58
N SER A 84 -11.77 12.64 1.55
CA SER A 84 -13.18 12.43 1.20
C SER A 84 -13.94 11.68 2.28
N ASP A 85 -13.32 10.74 3.00
CA ASP A 85 -13.92 10.05 4.15
C ASP A 85 -14.06 11.00 5.35
N ARG A 86 -13.13 11.94 5.54
CA ARG A 86 -13.23 12.97 6.58
C ARG A 86 -14.28 14.04 6.26
N ILE A 87 -14.43 14.40 4.98
CA ILE A 87 -15.39 15.42 4.50
C ILE A 87 -16.79 14.82 4.33
N GLY A 88 -16.90 13.61 3.77
CA GLY A 88 -18.14 12.84 3.61
C GLY A 88 -18.59 12.14 4.89
N GLY A 89 -17.70 12.03 5.88
CA GLY A 89 -17.95 11.50 7.22
C GLY A 89 -18.54 12.49 8.21
N ALA A 90 -19.13 13.60 7.74
CA ALA A 90 -19.94 14.50 8.57
C ALA A 90 -21.31 13.86 8.93
N ALA A 91 -21.28 12.68 9.55
CA ALA A 91 -22.32 12.06 10.39
C ALA A 91 -21.96 10.60 10.70
N ARG A 92 -20.96 10.34 11.55
CA ARG A 92 -20.91 9.10 12.35
C ARG A 92 -19.95 9.23 13.53
N PRO A 93 -20.42 9.19 14.79
CA PRO A 93 -19.52 9.04 15.92
C PRO A 93 -18.85 7.67 15.82
N HIS A 94 -17.52 7.63 15.66
CA HIS A 94 -16.75 6.39 15.75
C HIS A 94 -16.84 5.86 17.18
N ALA A 95 -17.51 4.73 17.34
CA ALA A 95 -17.46 3.94 18.56
C ALA A 95 -16.00 3.53 18.83
N ALA A 96 -15.52 3.89 20.02
CA ALA A 96 -14.19 3.56 20.51
C ALA A 96 -13.95 2.04 20.49
N LYS A 97 -12.89 1.62 19.80
CA LYS A 97 -12.34 0.27 19.92
C LYS A 97 -11.53 0.22 21.23
N PRO A 98 -11.71 -0.77 22.14
CA PRO A 98 -10.95 -0.83 23.38
C PRO A 98 -9.48 -1.11 23.08
N ALA A 99 -8.58 -0.27 23.61
CA ALA A 99 -7.15 -0.43 23.44
C ALA A 99 -6.60 -1.57 24.34
N PRO A 100 -5.59 -2.33 23.89
CA PRO A 100 -4.86 -3.29 24.72
C PRO A 100 -4.02 -2.59 25.80
N ALA A 101 -3.72 -3.34 26.88
CA ALA A 101 -3.15 -2.88 28.15
C ALA A 101 -1.90 -1.97 28.02
N PRO A 102 -1.71 -1.00 28.95
CA PRO A 102 -0.70 0.04 28.81
C PRO A 102 0.74 -0.49 28.94
N PRO A 103 1.68 0.00 28.12
CA PRO A 103 3.11 -0.14 28.37
C PRO A 103 3.54 0.64 29.63
N LYS A 104 4.68 0.25 30.22
CA LYS A 104 5.17 0.66 31.55
C LYS A 104 5.36 2.17 31.78
N ALA A 105 5.29 3.00 30.76
CA ALA A 105 4.88 4.40 30.86
C ALA A 105 4.41 4.81 29.45
N PRO A 106 3.18 5.32 29.26
CA PRO A 106 2.63 5.58 27.92
C PRO A 106 3.45 6.52 27.04
N LEU A 107 4.33 7.32 27.65
CA LEU A 107 5.13 8.34 26.98
C LEU A 107 6.63 8.00 26.92
N ASP A 108 7.03 6.79 27.32
CA ASP A 108 8.42 6.37 27.25
C ASP A 108 8.92 6.37 25.80
N GLY A 109 10.12 6.91 25.57
CA GLY A 109 10.68 7.10 24.23
C GLY A 109 10.11 8.29 23.43
N ALA A 110 9.43 9.25 24.09
CA ALA A 110 9.02 10.50 23.47
C ALA A 110 10.24 11.34 23.05
N LEU A 111 10.28 11.76 21.78
CA LEU A 111 11.29 12.69 21.25
C LEU A 111 10.96 14.15 21.57
N GLY A 112 9.67 14.46 21.62
CA GLY A 112 9.18 15.81 21.80
C GLY A 112 7.67 15.90 21.60
N PHE A 113 7.13 17.11 21.76
CA PHE A 113 5.72 17.37 21.60
C PHE A 113 5.45 18.68 20.85
N SER A 114 4.32 18.73 20.15
CA SER A 114 3.80 19.94 19.52
C SER A 114 2.48 20.34 20.19
N GLU A 115 2.31 21.62 20.52
CA GLU A 115 1.02 22.14 20.98
C GLU A 115 0.06 22.28 19.79
N LEU A 116 -1.19 21.87 19.96
CA LEU A 116 -2.22 22.01 18.93
C LEU A 116 -3.60 22.34 19.51
N THR A 117 -4.41 22.96 18.67
CA THR A 117 -5.84 23.12 18.90
C THR A 117 -6.57 21.98 18.19
N LEU A 118 -7.43 21.27 18.93
CA LEU A 118 -8.17 20.14 18.41
C LEU A 118 -9.26 20.61 17.44
N ALA A 119 -9.24 20.11 16.20
CA ALA A 119 -10.31 20.37 15.24
C ALA A 119 -11.58 19.52 15.51
N GLN A 120 -11.47 18.48 16.33
CA GLN A 120 -12.56 17.59 16.74
C GLN A 120 -12.29 17.10 18.17
N ALA A 121 -13.34 16.72 18.90
CA ALA A 121 -13.17 16.09 20.21
C ALA A 121 -12.29 14.83 20.13
N ALA A 122 -11.44 14.62 21.13
CA ALA A 122 -10.48 13.53 21.18
C ALA A 122 -10.42 12.92 22.58
N VAL A 123 -9.59 11.89 22.75
CA VAL A 123 -9.34 11.25 24.04
C VAL A 123 -7.84 11.27 24.33
N CYS A 124 -7.46 11.65 25.54
CA CYS A 124 -6.09 11.61 25.99
C CYS A 124 -5.56 10.16 25.98
N GLY A 125 -4.50 9.91 25.24
CA GLY A 125 -3.88 8.58 25.13
C GLY A 125 -3.21 8.06 26.41
N VAL A 126 -3.07 8.90 27.44
CA VAL A 126 -2.47 8.55 28.74
C VAL A 126 -3.55 8.27 29.79
N THR A 127 -4.48 9.22 29.97
CA THR A 127 -5.46 9.19 31.06
C THR A 127 -6.84 8.73 30.62
N GLY A 128 -7.11 8.66 29.32
CA GLY A 128 -8.44 8.39 28.79
C GLY A 128 -9.44 9.55 28.96
N ALA A 129 -8.99 10.72 29.44
CA ALA A 129 -9.86 11.88 29.61
C ALA A 129 -10.35 12.41 28.25
N ALA A 130 -11.61 12.81 28.18
CA ALA A 130 -12.17 13.48 27.00
C ALA A 130 -11.53 14.87 26.81
N LEU A 131 -11.27 15.22 25.56
CA LEU A 131 -10.74 16.50 25.13
C LEU A 131 -11.73 17.14 24.17
N GLU A 132 -12.10 18.38 24.42
CA GLU A 132 -13.12 19.09 23.65
C GLU A 132 -12.61 19.55 22.28
N GLU A 133 -13.52 19.67 21.33
CA GLU A 133 -13.27 20.39 20.07
C GLU A 133 -12.91 21.86 20.36
N GLY A 134 -11.94 22.40 19.64
CA GLY A 134 -11.36 23.71 19.89
C GLY A 134 -10.48 23.79 21.14
N GLY A 135 -10.37 22.70 21.91
CA GLY A 135 -9.52 22.60 23.09
C GLY A 135 -8.03 22.50 22.75
N SER A 136 -7.18 22.84 23.71
CA SER A 136 -5.73 22.67 23.59
C SER A 136 -5.30 21.24 23.94
N ALA A 137 -4.39 20.67 23.16
CA ALA A 137 -3.79 19.36 23.39
C ALA A 137 -2.30 19.36 22.97
N LEU A 138 -1.60 18.27 23.31
CA LEU A 138 -0.23 18.03 22.86
C LEU A 138 -0.20 16.82 21.93
N LEU A 139 0.53 16.90 20.83
CA LEU A 139 0.87 15.76 19.97
C LEU A 139 2.29 15.30 20.31
N VAL A 140 2.40 14.10 20.86
CA VAL A 140 3.69 13.51 21.23
C VAL A 140 4.23 12.69 20.07
N HIS A 141 5.50 12.93 19.72
CA HIS A 141 6.24 12.18 18.70
C HIS A 141 7.23 11.23 19.37
N PHE A 142 7.41 10.03 18.83
CA PHE A 142 8.26 8.99 19.41
C PHE A 142 9.42 8.59 18.49
N ALA A 143 10.53 8.14 19.08
CA ALA A 143 11.73 7.74 18.35
C ALA A 143 11.61 6.38 17.68
N ASP A 144 10.76 5.51 18.23
CA ASP A 144 10.53 4.13 17.81
C ASP A 144 9.63 4.02 16.56
N GLY A 145 9.21 5.15 15.99
CA GLY A 145 8.39 5.20 14.77
C GLY A 145 6.91 4.84 14.98
N ARG A 146 6.45 4.69 16.23
CA ARG A 146 5.02 4.47 16.50
C ARG A 146 4.19 5.72 16.20
N PRO A 147 2.87 5.58 15.96
CA PRO A 147 2.01 6.71 15.68
C PRO A 147 2.07 7.78 16.78
N PRO A 148 1.96 9.07 16.42
CA PRO A 148 1.96 10.13 17.42
C PRO A 148 0.73 10.04 18.32
N LEU A 149 0.88 10.42 19.59
CA LEU A 149 -0.15 10.28 20.60
C LEU A 149 -0.69 11.65 21.02
N VAL A 150 -2.01 11.82 20.98
CA VAL A 150 -2.68 13.03 21.50
C VAL A 150 -2.83 12.90 23.02
N VAL A 151 -2.36 13.91 23.76
CA VAL A 151 -2.43 13.92 25.22
C VAL A 151 -2.98 15.24 25.75
N ALA A 152 -3.64 15.17 26.91
CA ALA A 152 -4.16 16.33 27.61
C ALA A 152 -3.00 17.25 28.04
N PRO A 153 -3.21 18.59 28.09
CA PRO A 153 -2.20 19.52 28.59
C PRO A 153 -1.74 19.20 30.03
N SER A 154 -2.60 18.63 30.86
CA SER A 154 -2.28 18.18 32.21
C SER A 154 -1.26 17.04 32.26
N CYS A 155 -1.12 16.27 31.17
CA CYS A 155 -0.15 15.19 31.05
C CYS A 155 1.23 15.68 30.60
N ARG A 156 1.43 16.99 30.41
CA ARG A 156 2.72 17.58 30.04
C ARG A 156 3.84 17.19 31.00
N ALA A 157 3.54 17.08 32.29
CA ALA A 157 4.51 16.70 33.32
C ALA A 157 5.07 15.27 33.14
N LEU A 158 4.45 14.43 32.31
CA LEU A 158 4.91 13.08 32.02
C LEU A 158 5.89 13.03 30.82
N LEU A 159 6.14 14.17 30.17
CA LEU A 159 7.08 14.32 29.06
C LEU A 159 8.45 14.88 29.50
N GLY A 160 8.65 15.06 30.81
CA GLY A 160 9.84 15.64 31.44
C GLY A 160 9.77 15.54 32.95
#